data_AF-A0A2E0PPW2-F1
#
_entry.id   AF-A0A2E0PPW2-F1
#
_cell.length_a   1.000
_cell.length_b   1.000
_cell.length_c   1.000
_cell.angle_alpha   90.00
_cell.angle_beta   90.00
_cell.angle_gamma   90.00
#
_symmetry.space_group_name_H-M   'P 1'
#
loop_
_entity.id
_entity.type
_entity.pdbx_description
1 polymer ?
#
loop_
_entity_poly.entity_id
_entity_poly.type
_entity_poly.pdbx_seq_one_letter_code
_entity_poly.pdbx_strand_id
1 'polypeptide(L)'
;MFAEIKFAQFPVFLTLLAFGSCSKQDPQGTYEGSIKDWAHEVFQGTLIADGKTNRLQVILKQTPDGMLAEMKFSPSGKEDILRSGKWEEGDGKRIIRFSDGKQPSEYFLIKRGARFAFQSKNEITNDDGSLVLLMRNEGLSRKTAYPLRITFEGEGKAMVSGGAVAQDLPGEWKWSSGDILVKVTLPGEEGVEGPTGQPEVYKYYLNWADDLPDELELDKMVVLKHIFNKDRTKSRQNWISSLKFTERPRLKQN
;
A
#
# COMPACT_ATOMS: atom_id res chain seq x y z
N MET A 1 -47.88 -24.75 59.56
CA MET A 1 -47.44 -25.91 58.76
C MET A 1 -46.89 -25.35 57.46
N PHE A 2 -45.59 -25.51 57.23
CA PHE A 2 -44.80 -24.83 56.19
C PHE A 2 -44.91 -25.52 54.81
N ALA A 3 -44.88 -24.66 53.77
CA ALA A 3 -44.36 -24.76 52.40
C ALA A 3 -44.19 -26.13 51.69
N GLU A 4 -44.59 -26.23 50.42
CA GLU A 4 -43.74 -25.89 49.25
C GLU A 4 -44.47 -26.17 47.92
N ILE A 5 -44.50 -25.17 47.03
CA ILE A 5 -44.95 -25.30 45.64
C ILE A 5 -43.70 -25.47 44.77
N LYS A 6 -43.54 -26.64 44.16
CA LYS A 6 -42.41 -26.92 43.25
C LYS A 6 -42.65 -26.30 41.88
N PHE A 7 -42.00 -25.17 41.62
CA PHE A 7 -41.75 -24.64 40.27
C PHE A 7 -40.76 -25.57 39.55
N ALA A 8 -41.23 -26.33 38.56
CA ALA A 8 -40.39 -27.13 37.68
C ALA A 8 -40.71 -26.80 36.22
N GLN A 9 -40.38 -25.58 35.79
CA GLN A 9 -40.37 -25.18 34.38
C GLN A 9 -39.23 -24.19 34.13
N PHE A 10 -37.97 -24.55 34.38
CA PHE A 10 -36.83 -23.73 33.93
C PHE A 10 -35.51 -24.51 33.94
N PRO A 11 -35.30 -25.47 33.01
CA PRO A 11 -33.93 -25.60 32.48
C PRO A 11 -33.83 -25.88 30.97
N VAL A 12 -34.91 -25.81 30.19
CA VAL A 12 -34.86 -26.13 28.74
C VAL A 12 -34.51 -24.92 27.87
N PHE A 13 -34.69 -23.70 28.37
CA PHE A 13 -34.41 -22.48 27.59
C PHE A 13 -32.93 -22.03 27.65
N LEU A 14 -32.14 -22.51 28.60
CA LEU A 14 -30.72 -22.11 28.74
C LEU A 14 -29.77 -22.95 27.85
N THR A 15 -30.16 -24.16 27.46
CA THR A 15 -29.34 -25.05 26.61
C THR A 15 -29.40 -24.70 25.12
N LEU A 16 -30.36 -23.89 24.68
CA LEU A 16 -30.48 -23.44 23.29
C LEU A 16 -29.67 -22.15 22.98
N LEU A 17 -29.13 -21.47 23.99
CA LEU A 17 -28.31 -20.26 23.80
C LEU A 17 -26.80 -20.54 23.71
N ALA A 18 -26.37 -21.80 23.86
CA ALA A 18 -24.94 -22.17 23.87
C ALA A 18 -24.34 -22.50 22.48
N PHE A 19 -25.14 -22.55 21.41
CA PHE A 19 -24.67 -22.89 20.05
C PHE A 19 -24.56 -21.69 19.10
N GLY A 20 -24.71 -20.47 19.61
CA GLY A 20 -24.57 -19.23 18.83
C GLY A 20 -23.17 -18.62 18.86
N SER A 21 -22.12 -19.38 19.20
CA SER A 21 -20.77 -18.88 18.96
C SER A 21 -20.54 -18.92 17.45
N CYS A 22 -20.70 -17.78 16.77
CA CYS A 22 -20.13 -17.54 15.46
C CYS A 22 -18.60 -17.66 15.57
N SER A 23 -18.08 -18.89 15.70
CA SER A 23 -16.66 -19.15 15.56
C SER A 23 -16.34 -18.90 14.10
N LYS A 24 -15.64 -17.79 13.83
CA LYS A 24 -15.11 -17.53 12.50
C LYS A 24 -14.21 -18.70 12.12
N GLN A 25 -14.43 -19.25 10.93
CA GLN A 25 -13.65 -20.37 10.43
C GLN A 25 -12.21 -19.94 10.19
N ASP A 26 -11.27 -20.68 10.76
CA ASP A 26 -9.85 -20.47 10.51
C ASP A 26 -9.52 -20.77 9.04
N PRO A 27 -8.70 -19.93 8.37
CA PRO A 27 -8.29 -20.20 7.00
C PRO A 27 -7.39 -21.44 6.95
N GLN A 28 -7.63 -22.29 5.95
CA GLN A 28 -6.84 -23.49 5.69
C GLN A 28 -6.61 -23.67 4.19
N GLY A 29 -5.42 -24.16 3.83
CA GLY A 29 -5.06 -24.43 2.44
C GLY A 29 -4.45 -23.22 1.72
N THR A 30 -4.40 -23.28 0.40
CA THR A 30 -3.75 -22.27 -0.45
C THR A 30 -4.79 -21.37 -1.11
N TYR A 31 -4.56 -20.06 -1.04
CA TYR A 31 -5.40 -19.04 -1.65
C TYR A 31 -4.59 -18.23 -2.65
N GLU A 32 -5.14 -18.05 -3.85
CA GLU A 32 -4.47 -17.39 -4.97
C GLU A 32 -5.32 -16.28 -5.58
N GLY A 33 -4.68 -15.19 -5.92
CA GLY A 33 -5.31 -14.10 -6.65
C GLY A 33 -4.27 -13.12 -7.19
N SER A 34 -4.70 -11.88 -7.43
CA SER A 34 -3.77 -10.84 -7.86
C SER A 34 -4.11 -9.47 -7.30
N ILE A 35 -3.08 -8.73 -6.93
CA ILE A 35 -3.17 -7.33 -6.53
C ILE A 35 -2.95 -6.48 -7.79
N LYS A 36 -3.91 -5.61 -8.11
CA LYS A 36 -3.74 -4.62 -9.17
C LYS A 36 -3.16 -3.34 -8.58
N ASP A 37 -1.94 -2.99 -8.96
CA ASP A 37 -1.32 -1.72 -8.60
C ASP A 37 -0.75 -1.00 -9.83
N TRP A 38 -0.43 0.29 -9.69
CA TRP A 38 0.08 1.12 -10.75
C TRP A 38 1.53 0.76 -11.12
N ALA A 39 1.70 0.10 -12.27
CA ALA A 39 3.02 -0.05 -12.89
C ALA A 39 3.52 1.27 -13.50
N HIS A 40 2.58 2.10 -13.95
CA HIS A 40 2.85 3.34 -14.68
C HIS A 40 1.82 4.39 -14.31
N GLU A 41 2.26 5.51 -13.75
CA GLU A 41 1.40 6.64 -13.42
C GLU A 41 1.81 7.87 -14.19
N VAL A 42 0.86 8.52 -14.85
CA VAL A 42 1.07 9.79 -15.55
C VAL A 42 0.23 10.85 -14.88
N PHE A 43 0.87 11.91 -14.40
CA PHE A 43 0.24 13.09 -13.81
C PHE A 43 0.44 14.28 -14.74
N GLN A 44 -0.62 15.03 -15.00
CA GLN A 44 -0.59 16.18 -15.88
C GLN A 44 -1.28 17.37 -15.24
N GLY A 45 -0.77 18.57 -15.52
CA GLY A 45 -1.37 19.81 -15.09
C GLY A 45 -0.63 21.00 -15.68
N THR A 46 -0.89 22.17 -15.11
CA THR A 46 -0.34 23.43 -15.60
C THR A 46 0.26 24.24 -14.48
N LEU A 47 1.36 24.92 -14.78
CA LEU A 47 1.97 25.95 -13.95
C LEU A 47 1.76 27.30 -14.65
N ILE A 48 1.10 28.23 -13.96
CA ILE A 48 0.96 29.61 -14.42
C ILE A 48 2.13 30.41 -13.84
N ALA A 49 3.02 30.85 -14.71
CA ALA A 49 4.19 31.65 -14.36
C ALA A 49 4.37 32.78 -15.37
N ASP A 50 4.58 34.01 -14.88
CA ASP A 50 4.72 35.23 -15.69
C ASP A 50 3.53 35.45 -16.66
N GLY A 51 2.31 35.16 -16.19
CA GLY A 51 1.06 35.24 -16.97
C GLY A 51 0.94 34.18 -18.06
N LYS A 52 1.86 33.20 -18.13
CA LYS A 52 1.88 32.15 -19.15
C LYS A 52 1.50 30.80 -18.55
N THR A 53 0.66 30.07 -19.28
CA THR A 53 0.33 28.69 -18.95
C THR A 53 1.40 27.75 -19.51
N ASN A 54 2.13 27.10 -18.61
CA ASN A 54 3.15 26.11 -18.94
C ASN A 54 2.64 24.72 -18.58
N ARG A 55 2.87 23.72 -19.44
CA ARG A 55 2.39 22.36 -19.16
C ARG A 55 3.42 21.60 -18.36
N LEU A 56 2.95 20.81 -17.40
CA LEU A 56 3.78 19.95 -16.58
C LEU A 56 3.24 18.52 -16.62
N GLN A 57 4.13 17.57 -16.87
CA GLN A 57 3.85 16.15 -16.81
C GLN A 57 4.89 15.46 -15.93
N VAL A 58 4.41 14.59 -15.05
CA VAL A 58 5.24 13.72 -14.21
C VAL A 58 4.84 12.28 -14.50
N ILE A 59 5.81 11.44 -14.81
CA ILE A 59 5.61 10.02 -15.05
C ILE A 59 6.38 9.24 -13.99
N LEU A 60 5.70 8.32 -13.33
CA LEU A 60 6.29 7.43 -12.34
C LEU A 60 6.12 5.99 -12.81
N LYS A 61 7.22 5.25 -12.87
CA LYS A 61 7.27 3.87 -13.34
C LYS A 61 7.76 2.97 -12.22
N GLN A 62 7.10 1.84 -12.05
CA GLN A 62 7.58 0.71 -11.26
C GLN A 62 8.13 -0.32 -12.25
N THR A 63 9.44 -0.53 -12.22
CA THR A 63 10.13 -1.47 -13.12
C THR A 63 10.94 -2.47 -12.29
N PRO A 64 11.30 -3.63 -12.86
CA PRO A 64 12.23 -4.56 -12.19
C PRO A 64 13.56 -3.90 -11.78
N ASP A 65 14.00 -2.90 -12.55
CA ASP A 65 15.23 -2.13 -12.29
C ASP A 65 15.04 -1.00 -11.26
N GLY A 66 13.82 -0.86 -10.71
CA GLY A 66 13.46 0.05 -9.63
C GLY A 66 12.38 1.07 -9.98
N MET A 67 12.27 2.08 -9.10
CA MET A 67 11.26 3.13 -9.15
C MET A 67 11.78 4.36 -9.93
N LEU A 68 11.37 4.49 -11.18
CA LEU A 68 11.88 5.51 -12.11
C LEU A 68 10.90 6.68 -12.25
N ALA A 69 11.43 7.90 -12.29
CA ALA A 69 10.66 9.12 -12.45
C ALA A 69 11.13 9.92 -13.66
N GLU A 70 10.17 10.44 -14.43
CA GLU A 70 10.41 11.38 -15.51
C GLU A 70 9.54 12.61 -15.29
N MET A 71 10.07 13.79 -15.60
CA MET A 71 9.31 15.03 -15.61
C MET A 71 9.55 15.75 -16.93
N LYS A 72 8.45 16.17 -17.54
CA LYS A 72 8.43 16.99 -18.74
C LYS A 72 7.76 18.32 -18.41
N PHE A 73 8.53 19.39 -18.47
CA PHE A 73 8.01 20.75 -18.38
C PHE A 73 8.06 21.37 -19.78
N SER A 74 6.92 21.86 -20.25
CA SER A 74 6.75 22.46 -21.58
C SER A 74 6.38 23.93 -21.40
N PRO A 75 7.38 24.83 -21.34
CA PRO A 75 7.13 26.25 -21.24
C PRO A 75 6.51 26.79 -22.53
N SER A 76 5.60 27.75 -22.41
CA SER A 76 4.93 28.33 -23.58
C SER A 76 5.93 28.98 -24.54
N GLY A 77 6.01 28.47 -25.78
CA GLY A 77 6.87 28.99 -26.84
C GLY A 77 8.36 28.69 -26.66
N LYS A 78 8.72 27.71 -25.82
CA LYS A 78 10.09 27.23 -25.62
C LYS A 78 10.16 25.72 -25.78
N GLU A 79 11.39 25.20 -25.89
CA GLU A 79 11.62 23.76 -25.91
C GLU A 79 11.26 23.07 -24.60
N ASP A 80 10.92 21.79 -24.71
CA ASP A 80 10.59 20.95 -23.57
C ASP A 80 11.82 20.69 -22.70
N ILE A 81 11.65 20.86 -21.40
CA ILE A 81 12.64 20.51 -20.38
C ILE A 81 12.30 19.13 -19.85
N LEU A 82 13.18 18.16 -20.11
CA LEU A 82 13.08 16.80 -19.62
C LEU A 82 14.03 16.58 -18.44
N ARG A 83 13.54 15.88 -17.42
CA ARG A 83 14.34 15.44 -16.27
C ARG A 83 14.02 13.99 -15.96
N SER A 84 15.05 13.23 -15.61
CA SER A 84 14.92 11.81 -15.25
C SER A 84 15.58 11.55 -13.90
N GLY A 85 14.98 10.66 -13.13
CA GLY A 85 15.36 10.42 -11.74
C GLY A 85 14.70 9.18 -11.18
N LYS A 86 14.64 9.11 -9.86
CA LYS A 86 13.98 8.04 -9.12
C LYS A 86 12.85 8.61 -8.29
N TRP A 87 11.87 7.77 -7.96
CA TRP A 87 10.88 8.12 -6.96
C TRP A 87 10.79 7.06 -5.88
N GLU A 88 10.20 7.43 -4.76
CA GLU A 88 9.87 6.52 -3.69
C GLU A 88 8.51 6.92 -3.10
N GLU A 89 7.82 5.96 -2.51
CA GLU A 89 6.68 6.25 -1.68
C GLU A 89 7.17 6.65 -0.28
N GLY A 90 6.67 7.75 0.25
CA GLY A 90 6.87 8.23 1.62
C GLY A 90 5.54 8.32 2.36
N ASP A 91 5.55 8.83 3.60
CA ASP A 91 4.38 8.98 4.47
C ASP A 91 3.19 9.73 3.80
N GLY A 92 2.39 9.01 3.01
CA GLY A 92 1.28 9.54 2.22
C GLY A 92 1.66 10.43 1.02
N LYS A 93 2.91 10.43 0.57
CA LYS A 93 3.38 11.25 -0.57
C LYS A 93 4.35 10.48 -1.46
N ARG A 94 4.43 10.84 -2.75
CA ARG A 94 5.49 10.35 -3.63
C ARG A 94 6.64 11.36 -3.61
N ILE A 95 7.85 10.90 -3.34
CA ILE A 95 9.06 11.71 -3.29
C ILE A 95 9.83 11.46 -4.58
N ILE A 96 10.15 12.50 -5.33
CA ILE A 96 10.80 12.42 -6.64
C ILE A 96 12.16 13.10 -6.54
N ARG A 97 13.23 12.40 -6.94
CA ARG A 97 14.60 12.91 -6.90
C ARG A 97 15.26 12.82 -8.27
N PHE A 98 15.71 13.96 -8.78
CA PHE A 98 16.45 14.08 -10.02
C PHE A 98 17.95 14.22 -9.73
N SER A 99 18.77 13.45 -10.43
CA SER A 99 20.23 13.43 -10.31
C SER A 99 20.94 14.16 -11.45
N ASP A 100 20.25 15.10 -12.11
CA ASP A 100 20.72 15.83 -13.28
C ASP A 100 21.50 17.12 -12.95
N GLY A 101 21.86 17.32 -11.67
CA GLY A 101 22.58 18.50 -11.19
C GLY A 101 21.76 19.80 -11.13
N LYS A 102 20.46 19.78 -11.49
CA LYS A 102 19.60 20.97 -11.52
C LYS A 102 18.80 21.12 -10.22
N GLN A 103 18.51 22.35 -9.84
CA GLN A 103 17.67 22.69 -8.69
C GLN A 103 16.27 23.17 -9.11
N PRO A 104 15.20 22.86 -8.33
CA PRO A 104 15.18 21.91 -7.21
C PRO A 104 15.49 20.48 -7.67
N SER A 105 16.25 19.71 -6.90
CA SER A 105 16.53 18.30 -7.20
C SER A 105 15.50 17.33 -6.62
N GLU A 106 14.68 17.80 -5.67
CA GLU A 106 13.66 17.00 -4.98
C GLU A 106 12.27 17.65 -5.06
N TYR A 107 11.27 16.83 -5.35
CA TYR A 107 9.86 17.21 -5.45
C TYR A 107 8.96 16.22 -4.72
N PHE A 108 7.74 16.65 -4.43
CA PHE A 108 6.72 15.87 -3.76
C PHE A 108 5.42 15.90 -4.55
N LEU A 109 4.77 14.74 -4.71
CA LEU A 109 3.37 14.64 -5.10
C LEU A 109 2.53 14.24 -3.90
N ILE A 110 1.67 15.15 -3.45
CA ILE A 110 0.84 14.97 -2.26
C ILE A 110 -0.63 14.94 -2.69
N LYS A 111 -1.34 13.85 -2.36
CA LYS A 111 -2.75 13.71 -2.73
C LYS A 111 -3.61 14.79 -2.04
N ARG A 112 -4.49 15.42 -2.82
CA ARG A 112 -5.46 16.46 -2.44
C ARG A 112 -6.79 16.18 -3.14
N GLY A 113 -7.63 15.34 -2.53
CA GLY A 113 -8.86 14.85 -3.16
C GLY A 113 -8.54 14.05 -4.44
N ALA A 114 -9.09 14.50 -5.57
CA ALA A 114 -8.83 13.91 -6.89
C ALA A 114 -7.54 14.42 -7.57
N ARG A 115 -6.88 15.44 -7.00
CA ARG A 115 -5.67 16.05 -7.56
C ARG A 115 -4.45 15.77 -6.68
N PHE A 116 -3.28 16.13 -7.17
CA PHE A 116 -2.00 16.00 -6.48
C PHE A 116 -1.30 17.35 -6.47
N ALA A 117 -0.99 17.87 -5.29
CA ALA A 117 -0.14 19.04 -5.16
C ALA A 117 1.30 18.64 -5.53
N PHE A 118 1.88 19.34 -6.51
CA PHE A 118 3.26 19.20 -6.91
C PHE A 118 4.09 20.31 -6.27
N GLN A 119 5.01 19.93 -5.39
CA GLN A 119 5.75 20.86 -4.54
C GLN A 119 7.25 20.55 -4.55
N SER A 120 8.06 21.55 -4.21
CA SER A 120 9.47 21.38 -3.84
C SER A 120 9.71 21.97 -2.45
N LYS A 121 10.93 21.84 -1.91
CA LYS A 121 11.30 22.44 -0.63
C LYS A 121 11.14 23.97 -0.61
N ASN A 122 11.30 24.63 -1.75
CA ASN A 122 11.15 26.08 -1.88
C ASN A 122 9.71 26.48 -2.29
N GLU A 123 8.78 25.52 -2.27
CA GLU A 123 7.41 25.63 -2.78
C GLU A 123 7.36 25.94 -4.29
N ILE A 124 6.30 25.49 -4.96
CA ILE A 124 6.03 25.80 -6.37
C ILE A 124 4.58 26.20 -6.44
N THR A 125 4.34 27.45 -6.78
CA THR A 125 3.01 28.05 -6.85
C THR A 125 2.80 28.70 -8.20
N ASN A 126 1.53 28.88 -8.55
CA ASN A 126 1.14 29.76 -9.65
C ASN A 126 1.38 31.23 -9.28
N ASP A 127 1.27 32.13 -10.26
CA ASP A 127 1.39 33.59 -10.08
C ASP A 127 0.45 34.16 -9.00
N ASP A 128 -0.71 33.54 -8.79
CA ASP A 128 -1.69 33.93 -7.76
C ASP A 128 -1.40 33.34 -6.36
N GLY A 129 -0.27 32.65 -6.20
CA GLY A 129 0.11 31.98 -4.96
C GLY A 129 -0.57 30.63 -4.73
N SER A 130 -1.45 30.17 -5.63
CA SER A 130 -2.11 28.88 -5.50
C SER A 130 -1.16 27.71 -5.80
N LEU A 131 -1.48 26.53 -5.26
CA LEU A 131 -0.69 25.32 -5.49
C LEU A 131 -0.77 24.85 -6.94
N VAL A 132 0.35 24.34 -7.45
CA VAL A 132 0.36 23.59 -8.71
C VAL A 132 -0.30 22.23 -8.48
N LEU A 133 -1.46 22.02 -9.11
CA LEU A 133 -2.23 20.78 -8.99
C LEU A 133 -2.13 19.97 -10.28
N LEU A 134 -1.72 18.71 -10.14
CA LEU A 134 -1.71 17.73 -11.20
C LEU A 134 -2.87 16.75 -11.04
N MET A 135 -3.38 16.22 -12.15
CA MET A 135 -4.37 15.16 -12.18
C MET A 135 -3.73 13.91 -12.76
N ARG A 136 -4.05 12.74 -12.18
CA ARG A 136 -3.65 11.46 -12.79
C ARG A 136 -4.42 11.30 -14.10
N ASN A 137 -3.71 11.10 -15.21
CA ASN A 137 -4.28 10.76 -16.49
C ASN A 137 -4.47 9.24 -16.55
N GLU A 138 -5.69 8.77 -16.29
CA GLU A 138 -6.00 7.33 -16.28
C GLU A 138 -5.83 6.68 -17.66
N GLY A 139 -6.08 7.42 -18.74
CA GLY A 139 -5.90 6.94 -20.12
C GLY A 139 -4.44 6.68 -20.48
N LEU A 140 -3.49 7.34 -19.82
CA LEU A 140 -2.05 7.13 -20.00
C LEU A 140 -1.40 6.31 -18.87
N SER A 141 -2.07 6.19 -17.73
CA SER A 141 -1.61 5.37 -16.61
C SER A 141 -1.96 3.90 -16.85
N ARG A 142 -1.15 2.98 -16.32
CA ARG A 142 -1.38 1.54 -16.44
C ARG A 142 -1.24 0.88 -15.07
N LYS A 143 -2.25 0.10 -14.71
CA LYS A 143 -2.13 -0.88 -13.63
C LYS A 143 -1.65 -2.20 -14.21
N THR A 144 -0.90 -2.94 -13.43
CA THR A 144 -0.57 -4.35 -13.71
C THR A 144 -1.08 -5.21 -12.57
N ALA A 145 -1.32 -6.48 -12.86
CA ALA A 145 -1.69 -7.47 -11.87
C ALA A 145 -0.43 -8.17 -11.36
N TYR A 146 -0.22 -8.13 -10.05
CA TYR A 146 0.83 -8.86 -9.38
C TYR A 146 0.20 -10.08 -8.69
N PRO A 147 0.64 -11.31 -9.02
CA PRO A 147 0.05 -12.52 -8.41
C PRO A 147 0.31 -12.50 -6.90
N LEU A 148 -0.62 -12.98 -6.10
CA LEU A 148 -0.44 -13.19 -4.66
C LEU A 148 -0.95 -14.57 -4.31
N ARG A 149 -0.10 -15.35 -3.64
CA ARG A 149 -0.42 -16.66 -3.09
C ARG A 149 -0.16 -16.64 -1.58
N ILE A 150 -1.12 -17.13 -0.81
CA ILE A 150 -1.00 -17.33 0.63
C ILE A 150 -1.42 -18.75 0.96
N THR A 151 -0.51 -19.53 1.53
CA THR A 151 -0.80 -20.86 2.06
C THR A 151 -0.89 -20.79 3.57
N PHE A 152 -2.05 -21.15 4.12
CA PHE A 152 -2.27 -21.25 5.55
C PHE A 152 -1.96 -22.67 6.03
N GLU A 153 -0.93 -22.76 6.87
CA GLU A 153 -0.51 -23.99 7.52
C GLU A 153 -1.08 -24.07 8.93
N GLY A 154 -0.98 -25.25 9.54
CA GLY A 154 -1.36 -25.45 10.94
C GLY A 154 -0.55 -24.58 11.91
N GLU A 155 -1.11 -24.37 13.11
CA GLU A 155 -0.43 -23.68 14.22
C GLU A 155 -0.11 -22.19 13.98
N GLY A 156 -0.87 -21.49 13.14
CA GLY A 156 -0.67 -20.06 12.90
C GLY A 156 0.50 -19.74 11.96
N LYS A 157 0.96 -20.71 11.16
CA LYS A 157 2.03 -20.55 10.17
C LYS A 157 1.46 -20.27 8.78
N ALA A 158 2.12 -19.42 8.01
CA ALA A 158 1.73 -19.13 6.64
C ALA A 158 2.94 -19.03 5.72
N MET A 159 2.76 -19.38 4.46
CA MET A 159 3.73 -19.13 3.38
C MET A 159 3.12 -18.12 2.41
N VAL A 160 3.90 -17.12 2.00
CA VAL A 160 3.45 -16.08 1.06
C VAL A 160 4.40 -15.99 -0.13
N SER A 161 3.85 -15.99 -1.34
CA SER A 161 4.59 -15.74 -2.57
C SER A 161 3.83 -14.85 -3.55
N GLY A 162 4.58 -14.27 -4.48
CA GLY A 162 4.06 -13.30 -5.43
C GLY A 162 4.05 -11.87 -4.88
N GLY A 163 3.63 -10.92 -5.72
CA GLY A 163 3.61 -9.51 -5.38
C GLY A 163 5.00 -8.90 -5.54
N ALA A 164 5.47 -8.25 -4.46
CA ALA A 164 6.83 -7.75 -4.34
C ALA A 164 7.86 -8.84 -4.00
N VAL A 165 7.42 -10.09 -3.83
CA VAL A 165 8.23 -11.19 -3.31
C VAL A 165 8.28 -12.32 -4.33
N ALA A 166 9.47 -12.55 -4.89
CA ALA A 166 9.69 -13.59 -5.92
C ALA A 166 9.82 -15.02 -5.35
N GLN A 167 10.03 -15.17 -4.05
CA GLN A 167 10.25 -16.46 -3.37
C GLN A 167 9.16 -16.72 -2.33
N ASP A 168 8.92 -17.98 -1.98
CA ASP A 168 8.05 -18.34 -0.87
C ASP A 168 8.68 -17.85 0.44
N LEU A 169 8.05 -16.88 1.10
CA LEU A 169 8.50 -16.37 2.37
C LEU A 169 7.68 -16.97 3.52
N PRO A 170 8.35 -17.49 4.57
CA PRO A 170 7.67 -17.93 5.77
C PRO A 170 7.14 -16.74 6.58
N GLY A 171 5.98 -16.93 7.16
CA GLY A 171 5.27 -15.95 7.96
C GLY A 171 4.35 -16.58 9.00
N GLU A 172 3.64 -15.71 9.69
CA GLU A 172 2.70 -16.09 10.74
C GLU A 172 1.32 -15.49 10.41
N TRP A 173 0.26 -16.21 10.74
CA TRP A 173 -1.09 -15.69 10.69
C TRP A 173 -1.80 -15.78 12.04
N LYS A 174 -2.72 -14.85 12.26
CA LYS A 174 -3.60 -14.85 13.44
C LYS A 174 -4.86 -14.03 13.20
N TRP A 175 -5.88 -14.27 14.00
CA TRP A 175 -7.00 -13.33 14.13
C TRP A 175 -6.57 -12.02 14.78
N SER A 176 -7.02 -10.89 14.22
CA SER A 176 -6.78 -9.55 14.75
C SER A 176 -8.02 -8.67 14.55
N SER A 177 -8.74 -8.40 15.64
CA SER A 177 -9.92 -7.51 15.63
C SER A 177 -10.99 -7.88 14.60
N GLY A 178 -11.11 -9.17 14.29
CA GLY A 178 -12.07 -9.68 13.31
C GLY A 178 -11.49 -9.97 11.93
N ASP A 179 -10.27 -9.51 11.62
CA ASP A 179 -9.57 -9.79 10.38
C ASP A 179 -8.59 -10.97 10.55
N ILE A 180 -8.28 -11.67 9.46
CA ILE A 180 -7.14 -12.58 9.36
C ILE A 180 -5.90 -11.73 9.04
N LEU A 181 -4.93 -11.67 9.95
CA LEU A 181 -3.68 -10.96 9.75
C LEU A 181 -2.57 -11.94 9.40
N VAL A 182 -1.99 -11.81 8.21
CA VAL A 182 -0.77 -12.52 7.81
C VAL A 182 0.42 -11.56 7.88
N LYS A 183 1.51 -11.97 8.52
CA LYS A 183 2.73 -11.19 8.68
C LYS A 183 3.92 -11.97 8.13
N VAL A 184 4.69 -11.32 7.26
CA VAL A 184 5.86 -11.90 6.58
C VAL A 184 7.03 -10.94 6.70
N THR A 185 8.25 -11.44 6.84
CA THR A 185 9.46 -10.62 6.88
C THR A 185 10.34 -10.95 5.69
N LEU A 186 10.54 -9.97 4.82
CA LEU A 186 11.52 -10.05 3.73
C LEU A 186 12.90 -9.72 4.33
N PRO A 187 13.89 -10.63 4.26
CA PRO A 187 15.24 -10.32 4.72
C PRO A 187 15.86 -9.22 3.85
N GLY A 188 16.72 -8.39 4.45
CA GLY A 188 17.52 -7.42 3.71
C GLY A 188 18.64 -8.10 2.92
N GLU A 189 19.19 -7.43 1.92
CA GLU A 189 20.36 -7.90 1.18
C GLU A 189 21.60 -7.94 2.08
N GLU A 190 22.21 -9.12 2.23
CA GLU A 190 23.46 -9.28 2.98
C GLU A 190 24.60 -8.47 2.34
N GLY A 191 25.33 -7.71 3.16
CA GLY A 191 26.48 -6.91 2.72
C GLY A 191 26.16 -5.53 2.13
N VAL A 192 24.88 -5.15 2.01
CA VAL A 192 24.47 -3.82 1.54
C VAL A 192 24.19 -2.90 2.74
N GLU A 193 25.12 -2.01 3.09
CA GLU A 193 24.86 -0.98 4.10
C GLU A 193 23.90 0.08 3.55
N GLY A 194 22.73 0.25 4.19
CA GLY A 194 21.76 1.30 3.85
C GLY A 194 20.30 0.82 3.84
N PRO A 195 19.35 1.63 3.34
CA PRO A 195 17.93 1.31 3.32
C PRO A 195 17.58 0.02 2.55
N THR A 196 18.43 -0.39 1.61
CA THR A 196 18.25 -1.59 0.76
C THR A 196 18.69 -2.89 1.44
N GLY A 197 19.58 -2.84 2.43
CA GLY A 197 20.01 -4.04 3.18
C GLY A 197 19.24 -4.29 4.47
N GLN A 198 18.06 -3.70 4.64
CA GLN A 198 17.26 -3.84 5.87
C GLN A 198 16.04 -4.72 5.64
N PRO A 199 15.60 -5.49 6.65
CA PRO A 199 14.41 -6.30 6.54
C PRO A 199 13.16 -5.43 6.41
N GLU A 200 12.24 -5.87 5.55
CA GLU A 200 10.94 -5.25 5.34
C GLU A 200 9.85 -6.17 5.88
N VAL A 201 8.91 -5.63 6.64
CA VAL A 201 7.79 -6.42 7.19
C VAL A 201 6.53 -6.11 6.42
N TYR A 202 5.93 -7.16 5.87
CA TYR A 202 4.70 -7.13 5.12
C TYR A 202 3.56 -7.65 5.99
N LYS A 203 2.45 -6.92 6.02
CA LYS A 203 1.23 -7.31 6.73
C LYS A 203 0.05 -7.29 5.76
N TYR A 204 -0.65 -8.41 5.65
CA TYR A 204 -1.85 -8.58 4.84
C TYR A 204 -3.04 -8.74 5.78
N TYR A 205 -4.06 -7.90 5.61
CA TYR A 205 -5.30 -7.96 6.37
C TYR A 205 -6.38 -8.51 5.46
N LEU A 206 -6.89 -9.69 5.81
CA LEU A 206 -7.80 -10.48 5.00
C LEU A 206 -9.12 -10.68 5.73
N ASN A 207 -10.20 -10.79 4.98
CA ASN A 207 -11.52 -11.15 5.49
C ASN A 207 -12.14 -12.23 4.60
N TRP A 208 -13.03 -13.04 5.16
CA TRP A 208 -13.89 -13.90 4.34
C TRP A 208 -14.78 -13.03 3.46
N ALA A 209 -14.92 -13.39 2.19
CA ALA A 209 -15.82 -12.68 1.29
C ALA A 209 -17.28 -12.92 1.73
N ASP A 210 -18.05 -11.85 1.86
CA ASP A 210 -19.44 -11.92 2.34
C ASP A 210 -20.35 -12.69 1.37
N ASP A 211 -20.01 -12.71 0.08
CA ASP A 211 -20.78 -13.30 -1.02
C ASP A 211 -20.27 -14.68 -1.47
N LEU A 212 -19.02 -15.04 -1.15
CA LEU A 212 -18.40 -16.30 -1.56
C LEU A 212 -17.63 -16.91 -0.37
N PRO A 213 -18.17 -17.96 0.29
CA PRO A 213 -17.64 -18.45 1.56
C PRO A 213 -16.24 -19.07 1.47
N ASP A 214 -15.75 -19.38 0.27
CA ASP A 214 -14.44 -20.00 0.02
C ASP A 214 -13.40 -19.01 -0.54
N GLU A 215 -13.71 -17.72 -0.58
CA GLU A 215 -12.80 -16.67 -1.04
C GLU A 215 -12.40 -15.73 0.12
N LEU A 216 -11.13 -15.30 0.09
CA LEU A 216 -10.63 -14.26 0.98
C LEU A 216 -10.52 -12.94 0.24
N GLU A 217 -10.96 -11.85 0.85
CA GLU A 217 -10.75 -10.49 0.38
C GLU A 217 -9.57 -9.84 1.11
N LEU A 218 -8.66 -9.23 0.35
CA LEU A 218 -7.56 -8.43 0.89
C LEU A 218 -8.03 -6.98 1.11
N ASP A 219 -8.21 -6.60 2.38
CA ASP A 219 -8.64 -5.27 2.77
C ASP A 219 -7.55 -4.22 2.59
N LYS A 220 -6.37 -4.53 3.12
CA LYS A 220 -5.21 -3.64 3.07
C LYS A 220 -3.92 -4.43 3.22
N MET A 221 -2.87 -3.84 2.68
CA MET A 221 -1.50 -4.29 2.86
C MET A 221 -0.70 -3.16 3.51
N VAL A 222 0.13 -3.51 4.49
CA VAL A 222 1.02 -2.56 5.17
C VAL A 222 2.44 -3.06 5.05
N VAL A 223 3.32 -2.19 4.53
CA VAL A 223 4.75 -2.43 4.43
C VAL A 223 5.44 -1.55 5.44
N LEU A 224 6.22 -2.17 6.32
CA LEU A 224 7.00 -1.49 7.34
C LEU A 224 8.48 -1.60 7.00
N LYS A 225 9.15 -0.45 6.94
CA LYS A 225 10.59 -0.35 6.72
C LYS A 225 11.21 0.47 7.84
N HIS A 226 12.34 0.03 8.37
CA HIS A 226 13.01 0.79 9.43
C HIS A 226 13.70 2.03 8.86
N ILE A 227 13.43 3.20 9.46
CA ILE A 227 14.15 4.44 9.14
C ILE A 227 15.32 4.58 10.12
N PHE A 228 16.49 4.97 9.60
CA PHE A 228 17.63 5.36 10.42
C PHE A 228 17.85 6.87 10.30
N ASN A 229 18.22 7.49 11.40
CA ASN A 229 18.64 8.88 11.43
C ASN A 229 19.98 9.05 10.67
N LYS A 230 20.33 10.29 10.32
CA LYS A 230 21.62 10.60 9.65
C LYS A 230 22.85 10.14 10.44
N ASP A 231 22.71 9.96 11.75
CA ASP A 231 23.72 9.43 12.68
C ASP A 231 23.75 7.89 12.76
N ARG A 232 23.04 7.19 11.86
CA ARG A 232 22.88 5.73 11.82
C ARG A 232 22.24 5.12 13.08
N THR A 233 21.63 5.93 13.96
CA THR A 233 20.80 5.40 15.05
C THR A 233 19.44 4.97 14.51
N LYS A 234 18.90 3.86 15.04
CA LYS A 234 17.52 3.44 14.73
C LYS A 234 16.59 4.59 15.09
N SER A 235 15.91 5.17 14.10
CA SER A 235 14.85 6.11 14.40
C SER A 235 13.74 5.36 15.13
N ARG A 236 13.11 5.99 16.11
CA ARG A 236 11.89 5.45 16.73
C ARG A 236 10.70 5.41 15.77
N GLN A 237 10.83 5.98 14.57
CA GLN A 237 9.83 5.99 13.52
C GLN A 237 10.11 4.89 12.50
N ASN A 238 9.14 3.99 12.32
CA ASN A 238 9.13 3.09 11.16
C ASN A 238 8.49 3.83 9.99
N TRP A 239 9.04 3.67 8.79
CA TRP A 239 8.38 4.03 7.55
C TRP A 239 7.20 3.07 7.36
N ILE A 240 6.03 3.62 7.06
CA ILE A 240 4.80 2.86 6.86
C ILE A 240 4.22 3.23 5.51
N SER A 241 4.27 2.30 4.55
CA SER A 241 3.39 2.37 3.39
C SER A 241 2.16 1.52 3.65
N SER A 242 0.98 2.07 3.36
CA SER A 242 -0.28 1.34 3.43
C SER A 242 -0.99 1.40 2.09
N LEU A 243 -1.17 0.25 1.46
CA LEU A 243 -2.00 0.07 0.29
C LEU A 243 -3.40 -0.30 0.80
N LYS A 244 -4.36 0.61 0.59
CA LYS A 244 -5.79 0.32 0.74
C LYS A 244 -6.40 0.14 -0.64
N PHE A 245 -7.08 -0.97 -0.84
CA PHE A 245 -7.66 -1.30 -2.13
C PHE A 245 -9.09 -0.76 -2.23
N THR A 246 -9.38 0.00 -3.30
CA THR A 246 -10.75 0.43 -3.60
C THR A 246 -11.61 -0.76 -4.05
N GLU A 247 -11.02 -1.64 -4.86
CA GLU A 247 -11.56 -2.94 -5.21
C GLU A 247 -10.69 -3.99 -4.53
N ARG A 248 -11.23 -4.67 -3.51
CA ARG A 248 -10.49 -5.63 -2.70
C ARG A 248 -10.05 -6.82 -3.57
N PRO A 249 -8.74 -7.11 -3.66
CA PRO A 249 -8.27 -8.32 -4.31
C PRO A 249 -8.91 -9.55 -3.68
N ARG A 250 -9.44 -10.45 -4.51
CA ARG A 250 -9.97 -11.74 -4.06
C ARG A 250 -8.94 -12.83 -4.26
N LEU A 251 -8.77 -13.65 -3.23
CA LEU A 251 -7.93 -14.82 -3.22
C LEU A 251 -8.84 -16.05 -3.15
N LYS A 252 -8.78 -16.89 -4.17
CA LYS A 252 -9.60 -18.09 -4.29
C LYS A 252 -8.85 -19.28 -3.73
N GLN A 253 -9.56 -20.13 -3.00
CA GLN A 253 -8.99 -21.40 -2.55
C GLN A 253 -8.67 -22.30 -3.76
N ASN A 254 -7.50 -22.92 -3.76
CA ASN A 254 -7.01 -23.86 -4.77
C ASN A 254 -6.76 -25.24 -4.13
#